data_AF-A0A1S8KZV8-F1
#
_entry.id   AF-A0A1S8KZV8-F1
#
_cell.length_a   1.000
_cell.length_b   1.000
_cell.length_c   1.000
_cell.angle_alpha   90.00
_cell.angle_beta   90.00
_cell.angle_gamma   90.00
#
_symmetry.space_group_name_H-M   'P 1'
#
loop_
_entity.id
_entity.type
_entity.pdbx_description
1 polymer ?
#
loop_
_entity_poly.entity_id
_entity_poly.type
_entity_poly.pdbx_seq_one_letter_code
_entity_poly.pdbx_strand_id
1 'polypeptide(L)' 'MQTLRCTKCGKVLLEAEGEAYIRKKCPKCKTINEFHIEKGIIQPIHKSN' A
#
# COMPACT_ATOMS: atom_id res chain seq x y z
N MET A 1 -3.09 -1.00 13.85
CA MET A 1 -3.28 0.00 12.77
C MET A 1 -1.97 0.25 12.04
N GLN A 2 -1.92 -0.07 10.74
CA GLN A 2 -0.77 0.19 9.88
C GLN A 2 -1.11 1.26 8.84
N THR A 3 -0.20 2.23 8.64
CA THR A 3 -0.38 3.32 7.67
C THR A 3 0.27 2.97 6.34
N LEU A 4 -0.54 2.82 5.29
CA LEU A 4 -0.06 2.64 3.92
C LEU A 4 0.27 3.99 3.29
N ARG A 5 1.51 4.13 2.83
CA ARG A 5 1.99 5.33 2.14
C ARG A 5 2.31 5.02 0.69
N CYS A 6 2.11 6.01 -0.17
CA CYS A 6 2.50 5.90 -1.57
C CYS A 6 4.02 5.73 -1.69
N THR A 7 4.45 4.71 -2.42
CA THR A 7 5.86 4.38 -2.64
C THR A 7 6.62 5.47 -3.42
N LYS A 8 5.91 6.27 -4.23
CA LYS A 8 6.53 7.34 -5.04
C LYS A 8 6.60 8.69 -4.35
N CYS A 9 5.56 9.09 -3.61
CA CYS A 9 5.46 10.47 -3.09
C CYS A 9 5.30 10.56 -1.57
N GLY A 10 5.29 9.43 -0.86
CA GLY A 10 5.17 9.36 0.59
C GLY A 10 3.80 9.76 1.16
N LYS A 11 2.84 10.21 0.33
CA LYS A 11 1.50 10.58 0.78
C LYS A 11 0.80 9.38 1.42
N VAL A 12 0.19 9.59 2.59
CA VAL A 12 -0.68 8.60 3.23
C VAL A 12 -1.87 8.29 2.32
N LEU A 13 -2.08 7.00 2.07
CA LEU A 13 -3.16 6.49 1.21
C LEU A 13 -4.31 5.91 2.02
N LEU A 14 -4.00 5.18 3.09
CA LEU A 14 -4.96 4.43 3.89
C LEU A 14 -4.35 4.06 5.24
N GLU A 15 -5.18 3.90 6.26
CA GLU A 15 -4.86 3.18 7.49
C GLU A 15 -5.66 1.88 7.49
N ALA A 16 -4.98 0.75 7.70
CA ALA A 16 -5.58 -0.57 7.60
C ALA A 16 -5.21 -1.44 8.82
N GLU A 17 -6.13 -2.34 9.16
CA GLU A 17 -5.98 -3.36 10.19
C GLU A 17 -6.44 -4.71 9.65
N GLY A 18 -5.83 -5.80 10.14
CA GLY A 18 -6.11 -7.15 9.66
C GLY A 18 -5.36 -7.54 8.39
N GLU A 19 -5.87 -8.57 7.72
CA GLU A 19 -5.30 -9.13 6.49
C GLU A 19 -6.07 -8.62 5.26
N ALA A 20 -5.37 -8.04 4.30
CA ALA A 20 -6.00 -7.49 3.10
C ALA A 20 -5.00 -7.35 1.94
N TYR A 21 -5.51 -7.54 0.72
CA TYR A 21 -4.83 -7.16 -0.51
C TYR A 21 -5.38 -5.83 -1.02
N ILE A 22 -4.53 -4.81 -1.14
CA ILE A 22 -4.95 -3.43 -1.43
C ILE A 22 -4.21 -2.91 -2.65
N ARG A 23 -4.98 -2.58 -3.70
CA ARG A 23 -4.49 -1.88 -4.89
C ARG A 23 -5.08 -0.48 -4.95
N LYS A 24 -4.27 0.55 -4.68
CA LYS A 24 -4.73 1.94 -4.60
C LYS A 24 -3.90 2.87 -5.47
N LYS A 25 -4.60 3.62 -6.32
CA LYS A 25 -4.02 4.76 -7.05
C LYS A 25 -3.83 5.95 -6.12
N CYS A 26 -2.63 6.51 -6.09
CA CYS A 26 -2.35 7.72 -5.34
C CYS A 26 -3.05 8.92 -5.98
N PRO A 27 -3.86 9.70 -5.22
CA PRO A 27 -4.53 10.88 -5.76
C PRO A 27 -3.57 12.02 -6.12
N LYS A 28 -2.37 12.06 -5.52
CA LYS A 28 -1.37 13.12 -5.75
C LYS A 28 -0.51 12.84 -6.99
N CYS A 29 0.24 11.73 -6.99
CA CYS A 29 1.20 11.43 -8.06
C CYS A 29 0.68 10.43 -9.10
N LYS A 30 -0.55 9.93 -8.95
CA LYS A 30 -1.22 8.97 -9.83
C LYS A 30 -0.56 7.57 -9.91
N THR A 31 0.51 7.30 -9.15
CA THR A 31 1.11 5.97 -9.01
C THR A 31 0.13 4.96 -8.46
N ILE A 32 0.07 3.77 -9.04
CA ILE A 32 -0.66 2.62 -8.52
C ILE A 32 0.23 1.92 -7.50
N ASN A 33 -0.26 1.72 -6.28
CA ASN A 33 0.45 1.04 -5.20
C ASN A 33 -0.31 -0.24 -4.88
N GLU A 34 0.42 -1.35 -4.75
CA GLU A 34 -0.10 -2.67 -4.38
C GLU A 34 0.53 -3.07 -3.05
N PHE A 35 -0.32 -3.34 -2.05
CA PHE A 35 0.07 -3.72 -0.71
C PHE A 35 -0.56 -5.06 -0.37
N HIS A 36 0.24 -5.98 0.15
CA HIS A 36 -0.27 -7.18 0.82
C HIS A 36 -0.07 -7.00 2.32
N ILE A 37 -1.15 -7.10 3.08
CA ILE A 37 -1.10 -7.04 4.55
C ILE A 37 -1.39 -8.46 5.04
N GLU A 38 -0.39 -9.09 5.66
CA GLU A 38 -0.52 -10.40 6.30
C GLU A 38 -0.21 -10.24 7.80
N LYS A 39 -1.13 -10.65 8.69
CA LYS A 39 -0.97 -10.60 10.16
C LYS A 39 -0.33 -9.30 10.72
N GLY A 40 -0.66 -8.14 10.15
CA GLY A 40 -0.08 -6.88 10.61
C GLY A 40 1.34 -6.58 10.10
N ILE A 41 1.80 -7.25 9.03
CA ILE A 41 3.04 -6.96 8.30
C ILE A 41 2.67 -6.47 6.90
N ILE A 42 3.12 -5.27 6.52
CA ILE A 42 3.00 -4.76 5.14
C ILE A 42 4.15 -5.32 4.31
N GLN A 43 3.82 -6.07 3.27
CA GLN A 43 4.77 -6.45 2.22
C GLN A 43 4.39 -5.71 0.94
N PRO A 44 5.24 -4.79 0.44
CA PRO A 44 5.03 -4.18 -0.86
C PRO A 44 5.26 -5.23 -1.94
N ILE A 45 4.26 -5.43 -2.79
CA ILE A 45 4.29 -6.49 -3.80
C ILE A 45 5.05 -5.96 -5.00
N HIS A 46 6.33 -6.30 -5.10
CA HIS A 46 7.12 -6.03 -6.30
C HIS A 46 6.93 -7.22 -7.23
N LYS A 47 6.10 -7.05 -8.26
CA LYS A 47 6.06 -8.01 -9.38
C LYS A 47 7.36 -7.86 -10.17
N SER A 48 8.36 -8.65 -9.82
CA SER A 48 9.47 -8.93 -10.74
C SER A 48 8.94 -9.88 -11.81
N ASN A 49 8.96 -9.41 -13.06
CA ASN A 49 8.69 -10.20 -14.25
C ASN A 49 10.00 -10.73 -14.82
#